data_AF-A0AA43CWX6-F1
#
_entry.id   AF-A0AA43CWX6-F1
#
_cell.length_a   1.000
_cell.length_b   1.000
_cell.length_c   1.000
_cell.angle_alpha   90.00
_cell.angle_beta   90.00
_cell.angle_gamma   90.00
#
_symmetry.space_group_name_H-M   'P 1'
#
loop_
_entity.id
_entity.type
_entity.pdbx_description
1 polymer ?
#
loop_
_entity_poly.entity_id
_entity_poly.type
_entity_poly.pdbx_seq_one_letter_code
_entity_poly.pdbx_strand_id
1 'polypeptide(L)'
;MDIFAKLAASTLKENSEGELPDFIVPLLMKVAENPADFAGREALVEELVMRVEEYETWSEMCCEKQGFSLEDIHRTLDRLKVRY
;
A
#
# COMPACT_ATOMS: atom_id res chain seq x y z
N MET A 1 -0.33 -14.93 -8.76
CA MET A 1 -1.43 -14.41 -7.93
C MET A 1 -1.86 -13.10 -8.56
N ASP A 2 -3.15 -12.77 -8.55
CA ASP A 2 -3.64 -11.48 -9.03
C ASP A 2 -3.04 -10.31 -8.21
N ILE A 3 -2.74 -9.17 -8.82
CA ILE A 3 -2.02 -8.07 -8.14
C ILE A 3 -2.87 -7.45 -7.04
N PHE A 4 -4.20 -7.42 -7.20
CA PHE A 4 -5.12 -6.94 -6.18
C PHE A 4 -5.22 -7.94 -5.03
N ALA A 5 -5.26 -9.24 -5.33
CA ALA A 5 -5.14 -10.27 -4.29
C ALA A 5 -3.80 -10.19 -3.54
N LYS A 6 -2.71 -9.83 -4.23
CA LYS A 6 -1.40 -9.58 -3.59
C LYS A 6 -1.43 -8.38 -2.67
N LEU A 7 -2.05 -7.28 -3.09
CA LEU A 7 -2.24 -6.11 -2.24
C LEU A 7 -3.01 -6.44 -0.96
N ALA A 8 -4.11 -7.20 -1.05
CA ALA A 8 -4.86 -7.63 0.14
C ALA A 8 -3.99 -8.50 1.08
N ALA A 9 -3.27 -9.48 0.52
CA ALA A 9 -2.43 -10.37 1.32
C ALA A 9 -1.31 -9.62 2.04
N SER A 10 -0.58 -8.74 1.34
CA SER A 10 0.48 -7.92 1.93
C SER A 10 -0.09 -6.96 2.97
N THR A 11 -1.21 -6.29 2.69
CA THR A 11 -1.86 -5.38 3.65
C THR A 11 -2.23 -6.07 4.95
N LEU A 12 -2.85 -7.25 4.88
CA LEU A 12 -3.27 -8.01 6.06
C LEU A 12 -2.07 -8.55 6.83
N LYS A 13 -1.03 -9.01 6.12
CA LYS A 13 0.21 -9.50 6.72
C LYS A 13 0.90 -8.38 7.52
N GLU A 14 1.22 -7.27 6.87
CA GLU A 14 1.96 -6.16 7.48
C GLU A 14 1.17 -5.47 8.60
N ASN A 15 -0.17 -5.42 8.52
CA ASN A 15 -1.01 -4.98 9.64
C ASN A 15 -0.92 -5.97 10.81
N SER A 16 -1.03 -7.28 10.55
CA SER A 16 -0.96 -8.29 11.61
C SER A 16 0.40 -8.34 12.33
N GLU A 17 1.47 -7.94 11.65
CA GLU A 17 2.83 -7.81 12.21
C GLU A 17 3.01 -6.49 12.98
N GLY A 18 2.04 -5.57 12.92
CA GLY A 18 2.04 -4.29 13.64
C GLY A 18 2.85 -3.19 12.96
N GLU A 19 3.34 -3.44 11.75
CA GLU A 19 4.10 -2.48 10.94
C GLU A 19 3.13 -1.46 10.33
N LEU A 20 2.10 -1.96 9.63
CA LEU A 20 1.18 -1.11 8.90
C LEU A 20 0.04 -0.58 9.81
N PRO A 21 -0.18 0.75 9.90
CA PRO A 21 -1.22 1.31 10.78
C PRO A 21 -2.65 0.96 10.35
N ASP A 22 -3.54 0.68 11.31
CA ASP A 22 -4.95 0.30 11.04
C ASP A 22 -5.73 1.30 10.16
N PHE A 23 -5.42 2.59 10.22
CA PHE A 23 -6.20 3.60 9.49
C PHE A 23 -5.97 3.59 7.97
N ILE A 24 -4.86 3.03 7.47
CA ILE A 24 -4.56 2.94 6.03
C ILE A 24 -5.14 1.67 5.41
N VAL A 25 -5.35 0.64 6.22
CA VAL A 25 -5.81 -0.68 5.80
C VAL A 25 -7.14 -0.62 5.03
N PRO A 26 -8.19 0.11 5.48
CA PRO A 26 -9.43 0.23 4.71
C PRO A 26 -9.22 0.82 3.31
N LEU A 27 -8.27 1.74 3.14
CA LEU A 27 -7.98 2.37 1.85
C LEU A 27 -7.28 1.41 0.89
N LEU A 28 -6.34 0.60 1.40
CA LEU A 28 -5.66 -0.43 0.62
C LEU A 28 -6.60 -1.58 0.25
N MET A 29 -7.43 -2.03 1.21
CA MET A 29 -8.44 -3.05 0.99
C MET A 29 -9.49 -2.61 -0.02
N LYS A 30 -9.92 -1.33 0.00
CA LYS A 30 -10.80 -0.77 -1.04
C LYS A 30 -10.23 -0.92 -2.45
N VAL A 31 -8.92 -0.76 -2.63
CA VAL A 31 -8.26 -1.00 -3.93
C VAL A 31 -8.27 -2.48 -4.28
N ALA A 32 -7.91 -3.33 -3.32
CA ALA A 32 -7.84 -4.78 -3.52
C ALA A 32 -9.20 -5.44 -3.81
N GLU A 33 -10.27 -4.95 -3.18
CA GLU A 33 -11.63 -5.51 -3.28
C GLU A 33 -12.40 -4.98 -4.50
N ASN A 34 -11.94 -3.90 -5.14
CA ASN A 34 -12.62 -3.29 -6.29
C ASN A 34 -11.71 -3.23 -7.53
N PRO A 35 -11.17 -4.36 -8.03
CA PRO A 35 -10.22 -4.38 -9.15
C PRO A 35 -10.77 -3.76 -10.44
N ALA A 36 -12.09 -3.86 -10.66
CA ALA A 36 -12.75 -3.27 -11.83
C ALA A 36 -12.62 -1.74 -11.89
N ASP A 37 -12.60 -1.06 -10.73
CA ASP A 37 -12.48 0.41 -10.64
C ASP A 37 -11.06 0.90 -10.98
N PHE A 38 -10.08 0.01 -10.93
CA PHE A 38 -8.67 0.28 -11.18
C PHE A 38 -8.13 -0.43 -12.42
N ALA A 39 -9.02 -0.95 -13.28
CA ALA A 39 -8.65 -1.54 -14.55
C ALA A 39 -7.86 -0.52 -15.41
N GLY A 40 -6.72 -0.95 -15.95
CA GLY A 40 -5.80 -0.07 -16.69
C GLY A 40 -4.90 0.81 -15.81
N ARG A 41 -4.95 0.66 -14.48
CA ARG A 41 -4.02 1.29 -13.52
C ARG A 41 -3.21 0.27 -12.73
N GLU A 42 -3.11 -0.96 -13.22
CA GLU A 42 -2.44 -2.08 -12.56
C GLU A 42 -0.98 -1.76 -12.20
N ALA A 43 -0.27 -0.98 -13.03
CA ALA A 43 1.09 -0.52 -12.71
C ALA A 43 1.17 0.32 -11.42
N LEU A 44 0.14 1.13 -11.13
CA LEU A 44 0.07 1.90 -9.88
C LEU A 44 -0.27 1.00 -8.69
N VAL A 45 -1.05 -0.06 -8.92
CA VAL A 45 -1.37 -1.05 -7.90
C VAL A 45 -0.14 -1.89 -7.58
N GLU A 46 0.67 -2.24 -8.58
CA GLU A 46 1.96 -2.90 -8.38
C GLU A 46 2.94 -2.02 -7.60
N GLU A 47 3.00 -0.72 -7.93
CA GLU A 47 3.76 0.28 -7.16
C GLU A 47 3.26 0.36 -5.71
N LEU A 48 1.96 0.22 -5.48
CA LEU A 48 1.35 0.25 -4.15
C LEU A 48 1.70 -1.01 -3.35
N VAL A 49 1.67 -2.18 -3.99
CA VAL A 49 2.08 -3.45 -3.37
C VAL A 49 3.54 -3.39 -2.92
N MET A 50 4.45 -2.93 -3.79
CA MET A 50 5.87 -2.77 -3.46
C MET A 50 6.06 -1.90 -2.21
N ARG A 51 5.34 -0.78 -2.13
CA ARG A 51 5.42 0.12 -0.97
C ARG A 51 4.85 -0.44 0.32
N VAL A 52 3.85 -1.31 0.22
CA VAL A 52 3.29 -2.00 1.39
C VAL A 52 4.24 -3.11 1.86
N GLU A 53 4.82 -3.87 0.94
CA GLU A 53 5.77 -4.95 1.26
C GLU A 53 7.11 -4.45 1.81
N GLU A 54 7.54 -3.25 1.38
CA GLU A 54 8.76 -2.59 1.85
C GLU A 54 8.43 -1.41 2.78
N TYR A 55 7.26 -1.46 3.44
CA TYR A 55 6.89 -0.46 4.43
C TYR A 55 7.79 -0.61 5.65
N GLU A 56 8.46 0.47 6.03
CA GLU A 56 9.38 0.49 7.16
C GLU A 56 8.98 1.62 8.09
N THR A 57 8.51 1.25 9.29
CA THR A 57 8.01 2.18 10.32
C THR A 57 9.05 3.25 10.69
N TRP A 58 10.34 2.90 10.58
CA TRP A 58 11.47 3.78 10.91
C TRP A 58 12.26 4.25 9.68
N SER A 59 11.68 4.16 8.48
CA SER A 59 12.35 4.49 7.19
C SER A 59 13.00 5.87 7.13
N GLU A 60 12.56 6.80 7.97
CA GLU A 60 13.04 8.19 8.02
C GLU A 60 13.93 8.52 9.23
N MET A 61 14.26 7.56 10.12
CA MET A 61 15.03 7.82 11.34
C MET A 61 16.56 7.75 11.19
N CYS A 62 17.09 7.20 10.09
CA CYS A 62 18.53 7.16 9.82
C CYS A 62 18.88 7.95 8.55
N CYS A 63 20.14 8.41 8.45
CA CYS A 63 20.66 9.25 7.34
C CYS A 63 20.52 8.65 5.93
N GLU A 64 20.05 7.41 5.81
CA GLU A 64 19.78 6.71 4.56
C GLU A 64 18.31 6.24 4.60
N LYS A 65 17.49 6.69 3.64
CA LYS A 65 16.07 6.31 3.54
C LYS A 65 16.02 4.79 3.23
N GLN A 66 15.69 3.97 4.23
CA GLN A 66 15.49 2.53 4.04
C GLN A 66 13.99 2.24 3.99
N GLY A 67 13.50 1.76 2.86
CA GLY A 67 12.08 1.43 2.66
C GLY A 67 11.19 2.64 2.34
N PHE A 68 9.87 2.40 2.40
CA PHE A 68 8.84 3.39 2.11
C PHE A 68 8.12 3.86 3.37
N SER A 69 7.75 5.14 3.39
CA SER A 69 6.97 5.73 4.48
C SER A 69 5.47 5.78 4.16
N LEU A 70 4.65 6.13 5.15
CA LEU A 70 3.21 6.35 4.96
C LEU A 70 2.91 7.41 3.90
N GLU A 71 3.76 8.44 3.78
CA GLU A 71 3.58 9.49 2.77
C GLU A 71 3.66 8.89 1.35
N ASP A 72 4.59 7.97 1.11
CA ASP A 72 4.76 7.31 -0.18
C ASP A 72 3.54 6.45 -0.55
N ILE A 73 2.94 5.77 0.42
CA ILE A 73 1.68 5.04 0.25
C ILE A 73 0.53 6.02 -0.06
N HIS A 74 0.39 7.09 0.73
CA HIS A 74 -0.65 8.10 0.52
C HIS A 74 -0.57 8.79 -0.84
N ARG A 75 0.63 9.14 -1.31
CA ARG A 75 0.85 9.73 -2.63
C ARG A 75 0.38 8.81 -3.75
N THR A 76 0.58 7.50 -3.58
CA THR A 76 0.16 6.49 -4.55
C THR A 76 -1.36 6.31 -4.55
N LEU A 77 -1.98 6.32 -3.37
CA LEU A 77 -3.44 6.32 -3.23
C LEU A 77 -4.09 7.57 -3.85
N ASP A 78 -3.51 8.76 -3.70
CA ASP A 78 -4.04 9.97 -4.34
C ASP A 78 -3.92 9.92 -5.88
N ARG A 79 -2.83 9.35 -6.42
CA ARG A 79 -2.70 9.06 -7.87
C ARG A 79 -3.78 8.09 -8.35
N LEU A 80 -4.17 7.12 -7.52
CA LEU A 80 -5.29 6.21 -7.79
C LEU A 80 -6.66 6.89 -7.58
N LYS A 81 -6.70 8.14 -7.11
CA LYS A 81 -7.90 8.90 -6.71
C LYS A 81 -8.70 8.22 -5.60
N VAL A 82 -8.02 7.48 -4.74
CA VAL A 82 -8.61 6.83 -3.56
C VAL A 82 -8.55 7.82 -2.40
N ARG A 83 -9.71 8.20 -1.88
CA ARG A 83 -9.86 9.12 -0.75
C ARG A 83 -10.75 8.49 0.32
N TYR A 84 -10.58 8.98 1.55
CA TYR A 84 -11.40 8.67 2.72
C TYR A 84 -12.88 8.96 2.44
#